data_AF-A0A1H8EI60-F1
#
_entry.id   AF-A0A1H8EI60-F1
#
_cell.length_a   1.000
_cell.length_b   1.000
_cell.length_c   1.000
_cell.angle_alpha   90.00
_cell.angle_beta   90.00
_cell.angle_gamma   90.00
#
_symmetry.space_group_name_H-M   'P 1'
#
loop_
_entity.id
_entity.type
_entity.pdbx_description
1 polymer ?
#
loop_
_entity_poly.entity_id
_entity_poly.type
_entity_poly.pdbx_seq_one_letter_code
_entity_poly.pdbx_strand_id
1 'polypeptide(L)'
;MPTQSIRRTNLRRVLDDLARNGYSTRESQAVYLGRSVTARRLDAMLDGAEIPAFFAAALEHALFKPRGWLSLPHDADEHESAGTVTLPGGSD
;
A
#
# COMPACT_ATOMS: atom_id res chain seq x y z
N MET A 1 -7.52 -19.12 5.02
CA MET A 1 -8.36 -17.93 5.27
C MET A 1 -8.23 -16.98 4.08
N PRO A 2 -9.30 -16.75 3.29
CA PRO A 2 -9.27 -15.91 2.09
C PRO A 2 -8.68 -14.51 2.35
N THR A 3 -9.05 -13.90 3.48
CA THR A 3 -8.59 -12.57 3.89
C THR A 3 -7.07 -12.45 4.06
N GLN A 4 -6.38 -13.47 4.57
CA GLN A 4 -4.92 -13.43 4.73
C GLN A 4 -4.21 -13.52 3.37
N SER A 5 -4.77 -14.25 2.42
CA SER A 5 -4.26 -14.29 1.05
C SER A 5 -4.42 -12.93 0.38
N ILE A 6 -5.61 -12.31 0.51
CA ILE A 6 -5.91 -10.98 -0.04
C ILE A 6 -4.96 -9.92 0.52
N ARG A 7 -4.79 -9.88 1.85
CA ARG A 7 -3.87 -8.94 2.51
C ARG A 7 -2.44 -9.06 2.00
N ARG A 8 -1.97 -10.28 1.75
CA ARG A 8 -0.61 -10.52 1.26
C ARG A 8 -0.45 -10.10 -0.20
N THR A 9 -1.44 -10.39 -1.04
CA THR A 9 -1.46 -9.91 -2.43
C THR A 9 -1.43 -8.39 -2.48
N ASN A 10 -2.28 -7.72 -1.69
CA ASN A 10 -2.32 -6.27 -1.63
C ASN A 10 -1.04 -5.68 -1.05
N LEU A 11 -0.47 -6.30 0.00
CA LEU A 11 0.81 -5.89 0.55
C LEU A 11 1.93 -5.96 -0.50
N ARG A 12 2.03 -7.05 -1.28
CA ARG A 12 3.02 -7.15 -2.38
C ARG A 12 2.88 -5.99 -3.37
N ARG A 13 1.65 -5.71 -3.82
CA ARG A 13 1.39 -4.59 -4.75
C ARG A 13 1.83 -3.25 -4.18
N VAL A 14 1.48 -2.94 -2.93
CA VAL A 14 1.93 -1.71 -2.26
C VAL A 14 3.46 -1.60 -2.29
N LEU A 15 4.17 -2.68 -2.02
CA LEU A 15 5.63 -2.66 -1.96
C LEU A 15 6.26 -2.55 -3.35
N ASP A 16 5.66 -3.17 -4.36
CA ASP A 16 6.05 -3.04 -5.76
C ASP A 16 5.83 -1.60 -6.25
N ASP A 17 4.70 -0.98 -5.88
CA ASP A 17 4.40 0.42 -6.20
C ASP A 17 5.41 1.36 -5.53
N LEU A 18 5.73 1.12 -4.26
CA LEU A 18 6.75 1.88 -3.54
C LEU A 18 8.13 1.74 -4.18
N ALA A 19 8.50 0.54 -4.61
CA ALA A 19 9.75 0.30 -5.33
C ALA A 19 9.82 1.10 -6.65
N ARG A 20 8.72 1.15 -7.42
CA ARG A 20 8.62 1.96 -8.65
C ARG A 20 8.70 3.46 -8.39
N ASN A 21 8.31 3.91 -7.19
CA ASN A 21 8.39 5.31 -6.76
C ASN A 21 9.71 5.67 -6.05
N GLY A 22 10.72 4.79 -6.09
CA GLY A 22 12.06 5.07 -5.54
C GLY A 22 12.32 4.52 -4.14
N TYR A 23 11.33 3.89 -3.49
CA TYR A 23 11.50 3.17 -2.23
C TYR A 23 11.80 1.69 -2.50
N SER A 24 12.96 1.44 -3.09
CA SER A 24 13.33 0.11 -3.61
C SER A 24 13.81 -0.88 -2.56
N THR A 25 14.18 -0.42 -1.37
CA THR A 25 14.63 -1.27 -0.26
C THR A 25 13.55 -1.43 0.80
N ARG A 26 13.60 -2.54 1.52
CA ARG A 26 12.63 -2.82 2.57
C ARG A 26 12.66 -1.79 3.71
N GLU A 27 13.84 -1.28 4.01
CA GLU A 27 14.06 -0.22 4.98
C GLU A 27 13.40 1.08 4.52
N SER A 28 13.61 1.47 3.25
CA SER A 28 12.99 2.68 2.70
C SER A 28 11.46 2.59 2.66
N GLN A 29 10.93 1.41 2.33
CA GLN A 29 9.49 1.12 2.38
C GLN A 29 8.95 1.21 3.80
N ALA A 30 9.65 0.61 4.77
CA ALA A 30 9.25 0.69 6.17
C ALA A 30 9.26 2.13 6.71
N VAL A 31 10.25 2.94 6.32
CA VAL A 31 10.30 4.37 6.67
C VAL A 31 9.10 5.11 6.08
N TYR A 32 8.78 4.88 4.81
CA TYR A 32 7.62 5.50 4.15
C TYR A 32 6.30 5.11 4.82
N LEU A 33 6.13 3.82 5.13
CA LEU A 33 4.91 3.28 5.74
C LEU A 33 4.77 3.61 7.24
N GLY A 34 5.81 4.19 7.84
CA GLY A 34 5.78 4.73 9.20
C GLY A 34 6.31 3.78 10.28
N ARG A 35 6.51 4.34 11.48
CA ARG A 35 7.25 3.73 12.61
C ARG A 35 6.73 2.37 13.09
N SER A 36 5.47 2.04 12.85
CA SER A 36 4.88 0.75 13.26
C SER A 36 5.23 -0.40 12.31
N VAL A 37 5.83 -0.08 11.15
CA VAL A 37 6.26 -1.01 10.13
C VAL A 37 7.79 -1.14 10.18
N THR A 38 8.30 -2.37 10.14
CA THR A 38 9.74 -2.64 10.06
C THR A 38 10.03 -3.56 8.89
N ALA A 39 11.24 -3.47 8.35
CA ALA A 39 11.65 -4.28 7.21
C ALA A 39 11.45 -5.78 7.47
N ARG A 40 11.98 -6.26 8.60
CA ARG A 40 11.82 -7.64 9.06
C ARG A 40 10.36 -8.09 9.14
N ARG A 41 9.46 -7.20 9.56
CA ARG A 41 8.04 -7.52 9.71
C ARG A 41 7.35 -7.63 8.35
N LEU A 42 7.73 -6.79 7.40
CA LEU A 42 7.28 -6.89 6.03
C LEU A 42 7.76 -8.22 5.40
N ASP A 43 9.01 -8.62 5.63
CA ASP A 43 9.56 -9.90 5.13
C ASP A 43 8.80 -11.09 5.68
N ALA A 44 8.63 -11.16 7.00
CA ALA A 44 7.87 -12.24 7.62
C ALA A 44 6.45 -12.37 7.02
N MET A 45 5.77 -11.25 6.76
CA MET A 45 4.42 -11.26 6.16
C MET A 45 4.41 -11.76 4.71
N LEU A 46 5.44 -11.42 3.93
CA LEU A 46 5.58 -11.94 2.57
C LEU A 46 5.92 -13.43 2.54
N ASP A 47 6.64 -13.92 3.55
CA ASP A 47 7.02 -15.32 3.73
C ASP A 47 5.90 -16.20 4.31
N GLY A 48 4.75 -15.60 4.61
CA GLY A 48 3.55 -16.33 5.02
C GLY A 48 3.10 -16.09 6.45
N ALA A 49 3.81 -15.27 7.24
CA ALA A 49 3.32 -14.86 8.54
C ALA A 49 1.96 -14.16 8.42
N GLU A 50 1.19 -14.23 9.50
CA GLU A 50 -0.11 -13.58 9.57
C GLU A 50 0.04 -12.06 9.46
N ILE A 51 -0.90 -11.42 8.75
CA ILE A 51 -1.05 -9.96 8.71
C ILE A 51 -2.16 -9.59 9.70
N PRO A 52 -1.83 -9.08 10.90
CA PRO A 52 -2.82 -8.77 11.92
C PRO A 52 -3.69 -7.57 11.51
N ALA A 53 -4.91 -7.51 12.02
CA ALA A 53 -5.83 -6.40 11.73
C ALA A 53 -5.26 -5.02 12.12
N PHE A 54 -4.49 -4.95 13.21
CA PHE A 54 -3.85 -3.68 13.61
C PHE A 54 -2.78 -3.24 12.62
N PHE A 55 -2.02 -4.19 12.05
CA PHE A 55 -1.01 -3.88 11.05
C PHE A 55 -1.67 -3.41 9.76
N ALA A 56 -2.74 -4.11 9.35
CA ALA A 56 -3.54 -3.69 8.21
C ALA A 56 -4.08 -2.26 8.37
N ALA A 57 -4.66 -1.94 9.52
CA ALA A 57 -5.16 -0.60 9.81
C ALA A 57 -4.06 0.48 9.82
N ALA A 58 -2.87 0.16 10.36
CA ALA A 58 -1.73 1.08 10.31
C ALA A 58 -1.27 1.35 8.88
N LEU A 59 -1.25 0.32 8.03
CA LEU A 59 -0.88 0.45 6.62
C LEU A 59 -1.93 1.25 5.83
N GLU A 60 -3.22 0.97 6.06
CA GLU A 60 -4.33 1.72 5.46
C GLU A 60 -4.24 3.21 5.80
N HIS A 61 -3.93 3.54 7.06
CA HIS A 61 -3.71 4.92 7.49
C HIS A 61 -2.50 5.56 6.79
N ALA A 62 -1.36 4.87 6.71
CA ALA A 62 -0.16 5.38 6.05
C ALA A 62 -0.36 5.65 4.54
N LEU A 63 -1.24 4.86 3.91
CA LEU A 63 -1.55 4.97 2.48
C LEU A 63 -2.76 5.86 2.17
N PHE A 64 -3.35 6.52 3.18
CA PHE A 64 -4.60 7.28 3.06
C PHE A 64 -5.75 6.47 2.42
N LYS A 65 -5.82 5.17 2.73
CA LYS A 65 -6.86 4.25 2.25
C LYS A 65 -7.96 4.03 3.30
N PRO A 66 -9.20 3.72 2.88
CA PRO A 66 -10.29 3.46 3.81
C PRO A 66 -10.02 2.21 4.66
N ARG A 67 -10.64 2.17 5.84
CA ARG A 67 -10.54 1.03 6.75
C ARG A 67 -11.02 -0.25 6.08
N GLY A 68 -10.23 -1.31 6.19
CA GLY A 68 -10.52 -2.61 5.59
C GLY A 68 -10.06 -2.75 4.14
N TRP A 69 -9.55 -1.68 3.51
CA TRP A 69 -9.03 -1.73 2.14
C TRP A 69 -8.02 -2.85 1.96
N LEU A 70 -7.08 -3.07 2.89
CA LEU A 70 -6.07 -4.13 2.71
C LEU A 70 -6.69 -5.54 2.72
N SER A 71 -7.90 -5.68 3.26
CA SER A 71 -8.60 -6.95 3.42
C SER A 71 -9.56 -7.28 2.28
N LEU A 72 -9.77 -6.35 1.34
CA LEU A 72 -10.64 -6.52 0.18
C LEU A 72 -9.81 -6.81 -1.08
N PRO A 73 -10.32 -7.64 -2.00
CA PRO A 73 -9.66 -7.84 -3.28
C PRO A 73 -9.78 -6.55 -4.10
N HIS A 74 -8.66 -6.11 -4.65
CA HIS A 74 -8.62 -5.01 -5.62
C HIS A 74 -8.27 -5.60 -6.97
N ASP A 75 -8.99 -5.23 -8.02
CA ASP A 75 -8.53 -5.52 -9.37
C ASP A 75 -7.31 -4.64 -9.67
N ALA A 76 -6.44 -5.09 -10.58
CA ALA A 76 -5.16 -4.41 -10.85
C ALA A 76 -5.31 -3.02 -11.51
N ASP A 77 -6.54 -2.56 -11.72
CA ASP A 77 -6.90 -1.45 -12.61
C ASP A 77 -7.46 -0.21 -11.88
N GLU A 78 -7.33 -0.10 -10.55
CA GLU A 78 -7.52 1.20 -9.88
C GLU A 78 -6.23 2.04 -9.93
N HIS A 79 -5.74 2.29 -11.15
CA HIS A 79 -5.00 3.51 -11.46
C HIS A 79 -5.98 4.67 -11.38
N GLU A 80 -6.40 5.03 -10.16
CA GLU A 80 -7.17 6.26 -9.98
C GLU A 80 -6.23 7.43 -10.26
N SER A 81 -6.36 7.87 -11.51
CA SER A 81 -5.84 9.09 -12.10
C SER A 81 -6.01 10.23 -11.11
N ALA A 82 -4.93 10.63 -10.44
CA ALA A 82 -4.89 11.89 -9.72
C ALA A 82 -5.22 12.99 -10.73
N GLY A 83 -6.42 13.57 -10.57
CA GLY A 83 -7.05 14.43 -11.55
C GLY A 83 -6.10 15.46 -12.14
N THR A 84 -5.99 15.45 -13.46
CA THR A 84 -5.62 16.64 -14.22
C THR A 84 -6.65 17.72 -13.86
N VAL A 85 -6.28 18.62 -12.96
CA VAL A 85 -6.92 19.94 -12.88
C VAL A 85 -6.57 20.63 -14.20
N THR A 86 -7.45 20.49 -15.18
CA THR A 86 -7.46 21.35 -16.36
C THR A 86 -7.73 22.77 -15.87
N LEU A 87 -6.67 23.58 -15.77
CA LEU A 87 -6.80 25.02 -15.67
C LEU A 87 -7.43 25.51 -17.00
N PRO A 88 -8.59 26.18 -17.00
CA PRO A 88 -9.01 26.89 -18.19
C PRO A 88 -8.10 28.12 -18.36
N GLY A 89 -7.09 27.97 -19.21
CA GLY A 89 -6.48 29.10 -19.90
C GLY A 89 -7.51 29.69 -20.86
N GLY A 90 -8.09 30.81 -20.48
CA GLY A 90 -8.78 31.73 -21.39
C GLY A 90 -7.96 33.01 -21.51
N SER A 91 -7.26 33.14 -22.63
CA SER A 91 -6.80 34.40 -23.24
C SER A 91 -7.98 35.39 -23.36
N ASP A 92 -7.83 36.71 -23.35
CA ASP A 92 -6.90 37.59 -24.07
C ASP A 92 -6.80 38.95 -23.33
#